data_AF-A0A3M3GVT7-F1
#
_entry.id   AF-A0A3M3GVT7-F1
#
_cell.length_a   1.000
_cell.length_b   1.000
_cell.length_c   1.000
_cell.angle_alpha   90.00
_cell.angle_beta   90.00
_cell.angle_gamma   90.00
#
_symmetry.space_group_name_H-M   'P 1'
#
loop_
_entity.id
_entity.type
_entity.pdbx_description
1 polymer ?
#
loop_
_entity_poly.entity_id
_entity_poly.type
_entity_poly.pdbx_seq_one_letter_code
_entity_poly.pdbx_strand_id
1 'polypeptide(L)'
;MVTRAWHLANAVMETSMHQTISQRRAILEGLRQRCTLSTAEFYDKVGRFNPATLPRFTVVPNGNNEFGVVERSTGVVRGVHRGHSAACKAAEQLEAKPVRKRSFASHMLRWTAAFATGIALFALYGVS
;
A
#
# COMPACT_ATOMS: atom_id res chain seq x y z
N MET A 1 35.14 39.34 -16.15
CA MET A 1 35.38 37.94 -15.71
C MET A 1 34.79 37.62 -14.33
N VAL A 2 34.60 38.59 -13.43
CA VAL A 2 34.15 38.37 -12.03
C VAL A 2 32.72 37.80 -11.90
N THR A 3 31.80 38.20 -12.76
CA THR A 3 30.38 37.82 -12.68
C THR A 3 30.14 36.32 -12.93
N ARG A 4 30.87 35.72 -13.87
CA ARG A 4 30.69 34.31 -14.24
C ARG A 4 31.20 33.36 -13.15
N ALA A 5 32.29 33.72 -12.47
CA ALA A 5 32.82 32.95 -11.35
C ALA A 5 31.88 32.99 -10.13
N TRP A 6 31.24 34.14 -9.87
CA TRP A 6 30.30 34.30 -8.77
C TRP A 6 29.02 33.46 -8.96
N HIS A 7 28.48 33.40 -10.18
CA HIS A 7 27.34 32.54 -10.49
C HIS A 7 27.64 31.04 -10.36
N LEU A 8 28.85 30.60 -10.74
CA LEU A 8 29.27 29.21 -10.58
C LEU A 8 29.45 28.84 -9.11
N ALA A 9 30.03 29.73 -8.29
CA ALA A 9 30.16 29.51 -6.86
C ALA A 9 28.79 29.38 -6.16
N ASN A 10 27.82 30.23 -6.52
CA ASN A 10 26.46 30.12 -6.01
C ASN A 10 25.76 28.83 -6.47
N ALA A 11 25.88 28.45 -7.74
CA ALA A 11 25.29 27.21 -8.25
C ALA A 11 25.87 25.95 -7.56
N VAL A 12 27.18 25.92 -7.32
CA VAL A 12 27.83 24.83 -6.57
C VAL A 12 27.36 24.81 -5.12
N MET A 13 27.28 25.96 -4.45
CA MET A 13 26.72 26.01 -3.10
C MET A 13 25.28 25.50 -3.05
N GLU A 14 24.42 25.95 -3.97
CA GLU A 14 23.01 25.57 -4.03
C GLU A 14 22.83 24.06 -4.22
N THR A 15 23.60 23.44 -5.12
CA THR A 15 23.60 21.98 -5.32
C THR A 15 24.06 21.22 -4.08
N SER A 16 25.11 21.68 -3.39
CA SER A 16 25.62 21.05 -2.18
C SER A 16 24.64 21.17 -0.99
N MET A 17 23.97 22.32 -0.84
CA MET A 17 22.90 22.53 0.13
C MET A 17 21.70 21.62 -0.17
N HIS A 18 21.33 21.44 -1.44
CA HIS A 18 20.25 20.53 -1.82
C HIS A 18 20.58 19.06 -1.52
N GLN A 19 21.81 18.61 -1.84
CA GLN A 19 22.25 17.24 -1.55
C GLN A 19 22.27 16.96 -0.03
N THR A 20 22.81 17.86 0.78
CA THR A 20 22.85 17.66 2.24
C THR A 20 21.45 17.59 2.87
N ILE A 21 20.48 18.36 2.38
CA ILE A 21 19.08 18.28 2.83
C ILE A 21 18.45 16.93 2.44
N SER A 22 18.65 16.47 1.20
CA SER A 22 18.13 15.17 0.75
C SER A 22 18.71 13.99 1.55
N GLN A 23 20.01 14.03 1.84
CA GLN A 23 20.69 12.99 2.63
C GLN A 23 20.14 12.93 4.06
N ARG A 24 19.95 14.09 4.71
CA ARG A 24 19.33 14.15 6.05
C ARG A 24 17.90 13.61 6.05
N ARG A 25 17.10 13.92 5.02
CA ARG A 25 15.75 13.38 4.86
C ARG A 25 15.77 11.86 4.71
N ALA A 26 16.63 11.33 3.85
CA ALA A 26 16.77 9.88 3.65
C ALA A 26 17.20 9.15 4.94
N ILE A 27 18.15 9.72 5.70
CA ILE A 27 18.57 9.16 7.00
C ILE A 27 17.42 9.19 8.00
N LEU A 28 16.70 10.31 8.10
CA LEU A 28 15.55 10.44 9.00
C LEU A 28 14.44 9.47 8.64
N GLU A 29 14.15 9.30 7.35
CA GLU A 29 13.19 8.32 6.86
C GLU A 29 13.62 6.89 7.22
N GLY A 30 14.89 6.55 7.03
CA GLY A 30 15.43 5.24 7.43
C GLY A 30 15.36 5.01 8.95
N LEU A 31 15.55 6.05 9.77
CA LEU A 31 15.36 5.96 11.22
C LEU A 31 13.89 5.78 11.60
N ARG A 32 12.97 6.51 10.95
CA ARG A 32 11.52 6.37 11.15
C ARG A 32 11.02 4.99 10.78
N GLN A 33 11.50 4.43 9.68
CA GLN A 33 11.18 3.06 9.25
C GLN A 33 11.61 2.04 10.30
N ARG A 34 12.86 2.13 10.78
CA ARG A 34 13.37 1.24 11.85
C ARG A 34 12.60 1.38 13.15
N CYS A 35 12.27 2.61 13.55
CA CYS A 35 11.45 2.86 14.74
C CYS A 35 10.08 2.18 14.61
N THR A 36 9.38 2.37 13.48
CA THR A 36 8.08 1.76 13.21
C THR A 36 8.14 0.22 13.26
N LEU A 37 9.18 -0.36 12.66
CA LEU A 37 9.39 -1.81 12.67
C LEU A 37 9.66 -2.32 14.08
N SER A 38 10.53 -1.66 14.84
CA SER A 38 10.83 -2.03 16.23
C SER A 38 9.60 -1.94 17.14
N THR A 39 8.73 -0.95 16.92
CA THR A 39 7.47 -0.81 17.65
C THR A 39 6.53 -1.96 17.32
N ALA A 40 6.41 -2.35 16.04
CA ALA A 40 5.59 -3.49 15.64
C ALA A 40 6.08 -4.80 16.28
N GLU A 41 7.40 -5.06 16.24
CA GLU A 41 7.99 -6.24 16.87
C GLU A 41 7.85 -6.24 18.40
N PHE A 42 7.92 -5.08 19.05
CA PHE A 42 7.68 -4.96 20.48
C PHE A 42 6.26 -5.41 20.86
N TYR A 43 5.25 -4.91 20.14
CA TYR A 43 3.86 -5.27 20.39
C TYR A 43 3.60 -6.76 20.13
N ASP A 44 4.21 -7.32 19.09
CA ASP A 44 4.16 -8.76 18.77
C ASP A 44 4.71 -9.61 19.95
N LYS A 45 5.88 -9.24 20.49
CA LYS A 45 6.49 -9.93 21.64
C LYS A 45 5.68 -9.80 22.93
N VAL A 46 5.01 -8.67 23.13
CA VAL A 46 4.14 -8.43 24.30
C VAL A 46 2.79 -9.14 24.14
N GLY A 47 2.50 -9.73 22.97
CA GLY A 47 1.22 -10.38 22.67
C GLY A 47 0.06 -9.40 22.66
N ARG A 48 0.33 -8.11 22.39
CA ARG A 48 -0.69 -7.05 22.29
C ARG A 48 -0.79 -6.59 20.85
N PHE A 49 -2.01 -6.26 20.42
CA PHE A 49 -2.20 -5.66 19.11
C PHE A 49 -1.49 -4.31 19.02
N ASN A 50 -0.67 -4.16 18.00
CA ASN A 50 0.01 -2.90 17.72
C ASN A 50 -1.03 -1.81 17.36
N PRO A 51 -1.05 -0.68 18.08
CA PRO A 51 -1.98 0.41 17.82
C PRO A 51 -1.75 1.08 16.46
N ALA A 52 -0.62 0.87 15.79
CA ALA A 52 -0.40 1.35 14.42
C ALA A 52 -1.00 0.42 13.35
N THR A 53 -1.18 -0.88 13.66
CA THR A 53 -1.81 -1.87 12.78
C THR A 53 -3.16 -2.27 13.37
N LEU A 54 -4.08 -1.31 13.43
CA LEU A 54 -5.44 -1.63 13.88
C LEU A 54 -6.10 -2.61 12.90
N PRO A 55 -6.96 -3.52 13.40
CA PRO A 55 -7.72 -4.44 12.54
C PRO A 55 -8.41 -3.68 11.41
N ARG A 56 -8.28 -4.20 10.19
CA ARG A 56 -8.90 -3.68 8.97
C ARG A 56 -10.42 -3.83 9.02
N PHE A 57 -10.93 -4.84 9.72
CA PHE A 57 -12.35 -5.08 9.92
C PHE A 57 -12.73 -4.88 11.39
N THR A 58 -13.77 -4.09 11.61
CA THR A 58 -14.36 -3.84 12.93
C THR A 58 -15.77 -4.39 12.97
N VAL A 59 -16.12 -5.06 14.07
CA VAL A 59 -17.48 -5.57 14.30
C VAL A 59 -18.29 -4.49 15.02
N VAL A 60 -19.35 -4.01 14.39
CA VAL A 60 -20.25 -2.98 14.94
C VAL A 60 -21.61 -3.63 15.22
N PRO A 61 -22.18 -3.48 16.43
CA PRO A 61 -23.52 -3.97 16.72
C PRO A 61 -24.58 -3.11 15.99
N ASN A 62 -25.51 -3.75 15.29
CA ASN A 62 -26.58 -3.09 14.53
C ASN A 62 -27.98 -3.24 15.19
N GLY A 63 -28.05 -3.80 16.40
CA GLY A 63 -29.31 -4.14 17.07
C GLY A 63 -29.82 -5.54 16.70
N ASN A 64 -30.83 -6.06 17.40
CA ASN A 64 -31.47 -7.36 17.14
C ASN A 64 -30.50 -8.56 16.99
N ASN A 65 -29.40 -8.58 17.77
CA ASN A 65 -28.32 -9.58 17.69
C ASN A 65 -27.62 -9.66 16.31
N GLU A 66 -27.74 -8.61 15.51
CA GLU A 66 -27.06 -8.48 14.23
C GLU A 66 -25.79 -7.63 14.40
N PHE A 67 -24.70 -8.11 13.82
CA PHE A 67 -23.38 -7.52 13.91
C PHE A 67 -22.85 -7.30 12.49
N GLY A 68 -22.60 -6.05 12.14
CA GLY A 68 -22.00 -5.66 10.87
C GLY A 68 -20.48 -5.76 10.94
N VAL A 69 -19.86 -6.39 9.95
CA VAL A 69 -18.40 -6.35 9.76
C VAL A 69 -18.09 -5.19 8.82
N VAL A 70 -17.53 -4.12 9.38
CA VAL A 70 -17.23 -2.86 8.68
C VAL A 70 -15.74 -2.80 8.36
N GLU A 71 -15.39 -2.50 7.12
CA GLU A 71 -14.01 -2.20 6.75
C GLU A 71 -13.65 -0.79 7.25
N ARG A 72 -12.61 -0.70 8.08
CA ARG A 72 -12.18 0.53 8.75
C ARG A 72 -11.77 1.65 7.81
N SER A 73 -11.13 1.32 6.69
CA SER A 73 -10.62 2.34 5.74
C SER A 73 -11.71 2.94 4.86
N THR A 74 -12.75 2.16 4.53
CA THR A 74 -13.81 2.55 3.60
C THR A 74 -15.13 2.85 4.31
N GLY A 75 -15.29 2.42 5.56
CA GLY A 75 -16.55 2.48 6.28
C GLY A 75 -17.64 1.55 5.71
N VAL A 76 -17.29 0.69 4.73
CA VAL A 76 -18.26 -0.15 4.03
C VAL A 76 -18.53 -1.42 4.83
N VAL A 77 -19.81 -1.73 5.02
CA VAL A 77 -20.27 -3.00 5.61
C VAL A 77 -20.04 -4.12 4.60
N ARG A 78 -19.14 -5.05 4.91
CA ARG A 78 -18.84 -6.22 4.07
C ARG A 78 -19.80 -7.38 4.27
N GLY A 79 -20.50 -7.41 5.40
CA GLY A 79 -21.50 -8.41 5.72
C GLY A 79 -22.14 -8.15 7.08
N VAL A 80 -23.37 -8.64 7.25
CA VAL A 80 -24.08 -8.61 8.53
C VAL A 80 -24.28 -10.06 8.97
N HIS A 81 -23.88 -10.36 10.19
CA HIS A 81 -23.97 -11.69 10.77
C HIS A 81 -24.84 -11.67 12.02
N ARG A 82 -25.65 -12.72 12.20
CA ARG A 82 -26.38 -12.95 13.44
C ARG A 82 -25.47 -13.61 14.47
N GLY A 83 -25.34 -12.98 15.62
CA GLY A 83 -24.48 -13.44 16.72
C GLY A 83 -23.04 -12.93 16.65
N HIS A 84 -22.51 -12.57 17.82
CA HIS A 84 -21.20 -11.95 17.97
C HIS A 84 -20.05 -12.88 17.54
N SER A 85 -20.13 -14.16 17.90
CA SER A 85 -19.11 -15.15 17.56
C SER A 85 -19.00 -15.40 16.06
N ALA A 86 -20.12 -15.37 15.32
CA ALA A 86 -20.14 -15.50 13.87
C ALA A 86 -19.50 -14.28 13.19
N ALA A 87 -19.80 -13.07 13.68
CA ALA A 87 -19.22 -11.85 13.16
C ALA A 87 -17.71 -11.75 13.42
N CYS A 88 -17.24 -12.16 14.60
CA CYS A 88 -15.81 -12.20 14.91
C CYS A 88 -15.06 -13.21 14.02
N LYS A 89 -15.60 -14.43 13.83
CA LYS A 89 -15.02 -15.41 12.91
C LYS A 89 -14.99 -14.92 11.46
N ALA A 90 -16.04 -14.21 11.03
CA ALA A 90 -16.10 -13.63 9.69
C ALA A 90 -15.05 -12.51 9.52
N ALA A 91 -14.90 -11.64 10.52
CA ALA A 91 -13.86 -10.60 10.53
C ALA A 91 -12.45 -11.23 10.48
N GLU A 92 -12.18 -12.26 11.28
CA GLU A 92 -10.91 -12.98 11.28
C GLU A 92 -10.59 -13.65 9.93
N GLN A 93 -11.59 -14.27 9.29
CA GLN A 93 -11.43 -14.84 7.94
C GLN A 93 -11.17 -13.76 6.88
N LEU A 94 -11.71 -12.56 7.04
CA LEU A 94 -11.48 -11.44 6.14
C LEU A 94 -10.09 -10.81 6.36
N GLU A 95 -9.59 -10.80 7.59
CA GLU A 95 -8.20 -10.42 7.90
C GLU A 95 -7.19 -11.44 7.38
N ALA A 96 -7.48 -12.74 7.53
CA ALA A 96 -6.62 -13.82 7.08
C ALA A 96 -6.50 -13.87 5.54
N LYS A 97 -7.49 -13.33 4.81
CA LYS A 97 -7.42 -13.23 3.35
C LYS A 97 -6.47 -12.09 2.97
N PRO A 98 -5.31 -12.39 2.35
CA PRO A 98 -4.42 -11.35 1.88
C PRO A 98 -5.18 -10.50 0.86
N VAL A 99 -5.02 -9.17 0.95
CA VAL A 99 -5.55 -8.26 -0.06
C VAL A 99 -4.94 -8.67 -1.39
N ARG A 100 -5.75 -9.25 -2.27
CA ARG A 100 -5.34 -9.52 -3.64
C ARG A 100 -5.09 -8.17 -4.29
N LYS A 101 -3.86 -7.67 -4.20
CA LYS A 101 -3.41 -6.54 -5.00
C LYS A 101 -3.63 -6.96 -6.43
N ARG A 102 -4.59 -6.32 -7.10
CA ARG A 102 -4.87 -6.58 -8.51
C ARG A 102 -3.62 -6.15 -9.25
N SER A 103 -2.73 -7.11 -9.48
CA SER A 103 -1.42 -6.81 -10.02
C SER A 103 -1.62 -6.22 -11.40
N PHE A 104 -1.10 -5.02 -11.60
CA PHE A 104 -1.04 -4.39 -12.92
C PHE A 104 -0.44 -5.35 -13.95
N ALA A 105 0.48 -6.24 -13.53
CA ALA A 105 1.04 -7.30 -14.36
C ALA A 105 -0.03 -8.24 -14.95
N SER A 106 -1.09 -8.57 -14.20
CA SER A 106 -2.18 -9.41 -14.72
C SER A 106 -3.01 -8.69 -15.77
N HIS A 107 -3.13 -7.37 -15.67
CA HIS A 107 -3.80 -6.56 -16.66
C HIS A 107 -2.93 -6.43 -17.91
N MET A 108 -1.65 -6.13 -17.72
CA MET A 108 -0.65 -6.01 -18.77
C MET A 108 -0.48 -7.32 -19.55
N LEU A 109 -0.44 -8.47 -18.88
CA LEU A 109 -0.37 -9.79 -19.52
C LEU A 109 -1.58 -10.08 -20.42
N ARG A 110 -2.78 -9.64 -20.01
CA ARG A 110 -3.99 -9.79 -20.83
C ARG A 110 -3.95 -8.91 -22.08
N TRP A 111 -3.45 -7.68 -21.94
CA TRP A 111 -3.30 -6.78 -23.07
C TRP A 111 -2.22 -7.23 -24.03
N THR A 112 -1.06 -7.67 -23.55
CA THR A 112 0.02 -8.17 -24.42
C THR A 112 -0.41 -9.41 -25.19
N ALA A 113 -1.15 -10.32 -24.55
CA ALA A 113 -1.73 -11.48 -25.23
C ALA A 113 -2.71 -11.04 -26.35
N ALA A 114 -3.61 -10.10 -26.07
CA ALA A 114 -4.56 -9.59 -27.06
C ALA A 114 -3.85 -8.94 -28.26
N PHE A 115 -2.81 -8.13 -28.02
CA PHE A 115 -2.01 -7.54 -29.10
C PHE A 115 -1.24 -8.59 -29.88
N ALA A 116 -0.61 -9.57 -29.21
CA ALA A 116 0.10 -10.65 -29.89
C ALA A 116 -0.83 -11.48 -30.78
N THR A 117 -2.04 -11.79 -30.31
CA THR A 117 -3.07 -12.47 -31.12
C THR A 117 -3.49 -11.62 -32.32
N GLY A 118 -3.69 -10.31 -32.13
CA GLY A 118 -4.01 -9.39 -33.22
C GLY A 118 -2.91 -9.34 -34.29
N ILE A 119 -1.64 -9.26 -33.88
CA ILE A 119 -0.49 -9.26 -34.79
C ILE A 119 -0.38 -10.60 -35.53
N ALA A 120 -0.58 -11.73 -34.84
CA ALA A 120 -0.53 -13.05 -35.46
C ALA A 120 -1.64 -13.23 -36.51
N LEU A 121 -2.87 -12.79 -36.21
CA LEU A 121 -3.97 -12.82 -37.17
C LEU A 121 -3.71 -11.86 -38.34
N PHE A 122 -3.19 -10.66 -38.09
CA PHE A 122 -2.81 -9.73 -39.15
C PHE A 122 -1.72 -10.31 -40.08
N ALA A 123 -0.72 -10.99 -39.52
CA ALA A 123 0.33 -11.63 -40.32
C ALA A 123 -0.20 -12.80 -41.18
N LEU A 124 -1.17 -13.56 -40.67
CA LEU A 124 -1.74 -14.72 -41.38
C LEU A 124 -2.80 -14.34 -42.40
N TYR A 125 -3.58 -13.29 -42.15
CA TYR A 125 -4.75 -12.92 -42.96
C TYR A 125 -4.63 -11.55 -43.65
N GLY A 126 -3.63 -10.73 -43.31
CA GLY A 126 -3.43 -9.39 -43.88
C GLY A 126 -2.49 -9.34 -45.11
N VAL A 127 -1.92 -10.47 -45.52
CA VAL A 127 -1.15 -10.64 -46.76
C VAL A 127 -1.98 -11.45 -47.76
N SER A 128 -3.19 -10.98 -48.05
CA SER A 128 -4.08 -11.53 -49.09
C SER A 128 -4.83 -10.39 -49.76
#